data_AF-A0A2D8U2A4-F1
#
_entry.id   AF-A0A2D8U2A4-F1
#
_cell.length_a   1.000
_cell.length_b   1.000
_cell.length_c   1.000
_cell.angle_alpha   90.00
_cell.angle_beta   90.00
_cell.angle_gamma   90.00
#
_symmetry.space_group_name_H-M   'P 1'
#
loop_
_entity.id
_entity.type
_entity.pdbx_description
1 polymer ?
#
loop_
_entity_poly.entity_id
_entity_poly.type
_entity_poly.pdbx_seq_one_letter_code
_entity_poly.pdbx_strand_id
1 'polypeptide(L)'
;YEGILDTTTRSWLDKSTPLIPLTDTDEFDIKIIKYIYTNSKLIDERTCASMKHKEIVLTTKHSALRNSFIDLYPSDATRGGYPYSKDDESYMILLTSSNRDNSSTISIYQEEHLTYGIIDQSDLRFVIPNSVYNNVKSYCKK
;
A
#
# COMPACT_ATOMS: atom_id res chain seq x y z
N TYR A 1 31.83 -4.72 30.85
CA TYR A 1 30.55 -4.10 30.49
C TYR A 1 30.65 -3.67 29.03
N GLU A 2 30.49 -4.61 28.11
CA GLU A 2 30.34 -4.33 26.68
C GLU A 2 28.85 -4.27 26.40
N GLY A 3 28.26 -3.09 26.62
CA GLY A 3 26.94 -2.77 26.09
C GLY A 3 27.10 -2.54 24.60
N ILE A 4 27.13 -3.62 23.82
CA ILE A 4 26.88 -3.55 22.39
C ILE A 4 25.47 -3.01 22.25
N LEU A 5 25.39 -1.73 21.89
CA LEU A 5 24.22 -1.14 21.26
C LEU A 5 23.78 -2.12 20.19
N ASP A 6 22.65 -2.79 20.44
CA ASP A 6 21.96 -3.62 19.45
C ASP A 6 21.40 -2.65 18.40
N THR A 7 22.31 -2.17 17.55
CA THR A 7 22.05 -1.16 16.54
C THR A 7 21.17 -1.81 15.48
N THR A 8 19.88 -1.47 15.55
CA THR A 8 19.01 -1.27 14.39
C THR A 8 19.20 -2.30 13.28
N THR A 9 18.31 -3.28 13.20
CA THR A 9 18.06 -4.05 11.96
C THR A 9 17.43 -3.14 10.90
N ARG A 10 18.11 -2.04 10.54
CA ARG A 10 17.83 -1.23 9.36
C ARG A 10 18.21 -2.07 8.15
N SER A 11 17.24 -2.77 7.60
CA SER A 11 17.35 -3.34 6.26
C SER A 11 17.60 -2.19 5.27
N TRP A 12 18.75 -2.22 4.61
CA TRP A 12 19.04 -1.30 3.51
C TRP A 12 18.07 -1.59 2.38
N LEU A 13 17.22 -0.62 2.08
CA LEU A 13 16.27 -0.67 0.98
C LEU A 13 16.72 0.30 -0.10
N ASP A 14 16.67 -0.17 -1.33
CA ASP A 14 16.86 0.70 -2.48
C ASP A 14 15.67 1.66 -2.58
N LYS A 15 15.90 2.92 -2.21
CA LYS A 15 14.91 4.01 -2.30
C LYS A 15 14.73 4.55 -3.72
N SER A 16 15.52 4.06 -4.68
CA SER A 16 15.46 4.48 -6.09
C SER A 16 14.50 3.65 -6.94
N THR A 17 13.98 2.55 -6.39
CA THR A 17 13.01 1.68 -7.06
C THR A 17 11.61 1.87 -6.45
N PRO A 18 10.53 1.95 -7.25
CA PRO A 18 9.16 1.98 -6.74
C PRO A 18 8.86 0.77 -5.85
N LEU A 19 7.98 0.96 -4.87
CA LEU A 19 7.52 -0.09 -3.95
C LEU A 19 6.93 -1.28 -4.72
N ILE A 20 6.14 -1.00 -5.76
CA ILE A 20 5.63 -2.03 -6.66
C ILE A 20 6.49 -1.98 -7.93
N PRO A 21 7.24 -3.04 -8.25
CA PRO A 21 8.12 -3.07 -9.42
C PRO A 21 7.31 -3.29 -10.71
N LEU A 22 6.67 -2.22 -11.15
CA LEU A 22 5.96 -2.13 -12.43
C LEU A 22 6.92 -1.64 -13.51
N THR A 23 6.80 -2.18 -14.72
CA THR A 23 7.46 -1.65 -15.92
C THR A 23 6.45 -0.85 -16.74
N ASP A 24 6.94 0.07 -17.58
CA ASP A 24 6.10 0.93 -18.43
C ASP A 24 5.21 0.15 -19.42
N THR A 25 5.53 -1.13 -19.66
CA THR A 25 4.78 -2.02 -20.57
C THR A 25 3.75 -2.90 -19.84
N ASP A 26 3.72 -2.90 -18.52
CA ASP A 26 2.77 -3.72 -17.78
C ASP A 26 1.34 -3.18 -17.93
N GLU A 27 0.43 -3.98 -18.50
CA GLU A 27 -1.01 -3.72 -18.38
C GLU A 27 -1.58 -4.47 -17.18
N PHE A 28 -2.25 -3.76 -16.27
CA PHE A 28 -2.87 -4.30 -15.05
C PHE A 28 -4.24 -3.69 -14.74
N ASP A 29 -5.19 -4.52 -14.35
CA ASP A 29 -6.42 -4.07 -13.74
C ASP A 29 -6.19 -3.80 -12.25
N ILE A 30 -6.84 -2.75 -11.74
CA ILE A 30 -6.66 -2.26 -10.38
C ILE A 30 -7.97 -2.47 -9.64
N LYS A 31 -7.90 -3.13 -8.50
CA LYS A 31 -9.03 -3.30 -7.59
C LYS A 31 -8.65 -2.74 -6.23
N ILE A 32 -9.48 -1.83 -5.71
CA ILE A 32 -9.30 -1.26 -4.36
C ILE A 32 -10.37 -1.86 -3.46
N ILE A 33 -9.93 -2.56 -2.42
CA ILE A 33 -10.77 -3.21 -1.41
C ILE A 33 -10.59 -2.46 -0.10
N LYS A 34 -11.70 -2.07 0.50
CA LYS A 34 -11.75 -1.43 1.81
C LYS A 34 -12.09 -2.49 2.86
N TYR A 35 -11.30 -2.54 3.92
CA TYR A 35 -11.52 -3.35 5.10
C TYR A 35 -11.85 -2.46 6.29
N ILE A 36 -12.84 -2.85 7.08
CA ILE A 36 -13.24 -2.14 8.30
C ILE A 36 -13.12 -3.09 9.48
N TYR A 37 -12.38 -2.67 10.50
CA TYR A 37 -12.15 -3.47 11.70
C TYR A 37 -12.81 -2.84 12.91
N THR A 38 -13.22 -3.68 13.86
CA THR A 38 -13.63 -3.26 15.21
C THR A 38 -13.08 -4.25 16.21
N ASN A 39 -12.38 -3.76 17.24
CA ASN A 39 -11.69 -4.61 18.22
C ASN A 39 -10.85 -5.73 17.55
N SER A 40 -10.09 -5.35 16.52
CA SER A 40 -9.23 -6.26 15.74
C SER A 40 -9.97 -7.37 14.97
N LYS A 41 -11.30 -7.28 14.84
CA LYS A 41 -12.11 -8.19 14.01
C LYS A 41 -12.58 -7.48 12.75
N LEU A 42 -12.42 -8.13 11.60
CA LEU A 42 -12.98 -7.67 10.33
C LEU A 42 -14.51 -7.73 10.41
N ILE A 43 -15.17 -6.59 10.15
CA ILE A 43 -16.63 -6.49 10.16
C ILE A 43 -17.23 -6.18 8.79
N ASP A 44 -16.48 -5.55 7.89
CA ASP A 44 -16.91 -5.24 6.52
C ASP A 44 -15.71 -5.31 5.58
N GLU A 45 -15.93 -5.92 4.43
CA GLU A 45 -15.00 -5.97 3.30
C GLU A 45 -15.79 -5.65 2.03
N ARG A 46 -15.36 -4.61 1.31
CA ARG A 46 -16.02 -4.23 0.06
C ARG A 46 -15.05 -3.70 -0.96
N THR A 47 -15.30 -4.07 -2.21
CA THR A 47 -14.63 -3.46 -3.36
C THR A 47 -15.17 -2.05 -3.53
N CYS A 48 -14.34 -1.03 -3.32
CA CYS A 48 -14.74 0.36 -3.52
C CYS A 48 -14.46 0.83 -4.96
N ALA A 49 -13.49 0.20 -5.64
CA ALA A 49 -13.10 0.56 -7.00
C ALA A 49 -12.63 -0.66 -7.79
N SER A 50 -12.95 -0.66 -9.08
CA SER A 50 -12.33 -1.50 -10.10
C SER A 50 -12.08 -0.64 -11.33
N MET A 51 -10.86 -0.62 -11.85
CA MET A 51 -10.47 0.26 -12.94
C MET A 51 -9.36 -0.38 -13.78
N LYS A 52 -9.37 -0.12 -15.09
CA LYS A 52 -8.34 -0.64 -15.99
C LYS A 52 -7.07 0.21 -15.95
N HIS A 53 -5.93 -0.39 -16.25
CA HIS A 53 -4.63 0.30 -16.39
C HIS A 53 -4.72 1.64 -17.15
N LYS A 54 -5.36 1.61 -18.32
CA LYS A 54 -5.46 2.76 -19.22
C LYS A 54 -6.20 3.94 -18.59
N GLU A 55 -7.15 3.68 -17.70
CA GLU A 55 -7.92 4.72 -17.01
C GLU A 55 -7.06 5.47 -15.99
N ILE A 56 -6.12 4.79 -15.32
CA ILE A 56 -5.25 5.43 -14.33
C ILE A 56 -4.03 6.12 -14.96
N VAL A 57 -3.47 5.55 -16.03
CA VAL A 57 -2.21 6.05 -16.61
C VAL A 57 -2.44 7.21 -17.58
N LEU A 58 -3.51 7.14 -18.39
CA LEU A 58 -3.73 8.11 -19.47
C LEU A 58 -4.55 9.33 -19.06
N THR A 59 -5.17 9.31 -17.87
CA THR A 59 -6.07 10.40 -17.45
C THR A 59 -5.52 11.14 -16.24
N THR A 60 -5.59 12.48 -16.27
CA THR A 60 -5.25 13.32 -15.12
C THR A 60 -6.23 13.16 -13.96
N LYS A 61 -7.44 12.68 -14.26
CA LYS A 61 -8.53 12.41 -13.30
C LYS A 61 -8.09 11.49 -12.15
N HIS A 62 -7.20 10.54 -12.42
CA HIS A 62 -6.74 9.56 -11.43
C HIS A 62 -5.28 9.76 -11.00
N SER A 63 -4.68 10.92 -11.29
CA SER A 63 -3.29 11.25 -10.92
C SER A 63 -3.00 11.07 -9.42
N ALA A 64 -3.94 11.46 -8.56
CA ALA A 64 -3.81 11.27 -7.11
C ALA A 64 -3.75 9.80 -6.71
N LEU A 65 -4.50 8.91 -7.38
CA LEU A 65 -4.43 7.47 -7.17
C LEU A 65 -3.14 6.87 -7.75
N ARG A 66 -2.72 7.32 -8.95
CA ARG A 66 -1.46 6.88 -9.55
C ARG A 66 -0.26 7.12 -8.62
N ASN A 67 -0.17 8.34 -8.09
CA ASN A 67 0.88 8.72 -7.14
C ASN A 67 0.74 8.02 -5.78
N SER A 68 -0.38 7.34 -5.52
CA SER A 68 -0.64 6.66 -4.25
C SER A 68 -0.11 5.23 -4.20
N PHE A 69 0.18 4.58 -5.33
CA PHE A 69 0.70 3.20 -5.32
C PHE A 69 1.54 2.80 -6.53
N ILE A 70 1.43 3.48 -7.68
CA ILE A 70 2.28 3.21 -8.85
C ILE A 70 3.63 3.93 -8.68
N ASP A 71 3.59 5.23 -8.41
CA ASP A 71 4.79 6.07 -8.23
C ASP A 71 5.20 6.21 -6.76
N LEU A 72 4.96 5.17 -5.96
CA LEU A 72 5.23 5.19 -4.52
C LEU A 72 6.60 4.59 -4.23
N TYR A 73 7.51 5.38 -3.68
CA TYR A 73 8.87 4.93 -3.37
C TYR A 73 9.00 4.56 -1.88
N PRO A 74 9.78 3.51 -1.55
CA PRO A 74 10.02 3.13 -0.17
C PRO A 74 10.73 4.25 0.59
N SER A 75 10.22 4.59 1.77
CA SER A 75 10.97 5.40 2.73
C SER A 75 11.63 4.48 3.77
N ASP A 76 11.50 4.78 5.05
CA ASP A 76 11.97 3.90 6.10
C ASP A 76 11.06 2.67 6.21
N ALA A 77 11.65 1.49 6.32
CA ALA A 77 10.91 0.26 6.61
C ALA A 77 11.24 -0.24 8.00
N THR A 78 10.21 -0.80 8.63
CA THR A 78 10.34 -1.51 9.89
C THR A 78 9.81 -2.92 9.71
N ARG A 79 10.38 -3.87 10.44
CA ARG A 79 9.74 -5.17 10.59
C ARG A 79 8.48 -5.00 11.42
N GLY A 80 7.39 -5.53 10.91
CA GLY A 80 6.09 -5.42 11.54
C GLY A 80 5.06 -5.91 10.53
N GLY A 81 4.42 -7.02 10.86
CA GLY A 81 3.26 -7.48 10.10
C GLY A 81 2.11 -6.49 10.23
N TYR A 82 0.97 -6.86 9.65
CA TYR A 82 -0.27 -6.13 9.78
C TYR A 82 -0.58 -5.79 11.26
N PRO A 83 -0.64 -4.50 11.65
CA PRO A 83 -1.05 -4.17 12.99
C PRO A 83 -2.55 -4.45 13.08
N TYR A 84 -2.89 -5.46 13.85
CA TYR A 84 -4.25 -5.70 14.31
C TYR A 84 -4.61 -4.66 15.39
N SER A 85 -4.41 -3.37 15.12
CA SER A 85 -4.57 -2.30 16.10
C SER A 85 -5.96 -1.66 15.98
N LYS A 86 -6.59 -1.52 17.15
CA LYS A 86 -7.88 -0.91 17.50
C LYS A 86 -8.47 0.03 16.46
N ASP A 87 -9.62 -0.38 15.93
CA ASP A 87 -10.62 0.43 15.23
C ASP A 87 -10.07 1.33 14.11
N ASP A 88 -9.83 0.76 12.94
CA ASP A 88 -9.51 1.56 11.75
C ASP A 88 -9.95 0.92 10.43
N GLU A 89 -9.99 1.78 9.40
CA GLU A 89 -10.18 1.39 8.00
C GLU A 89 -8.81 1.13 7.36
N SER A 90 -8.66 0.01 6.65
CA SER A 90 -7.51 -0.24 5.78
C SER A 90 -7.94 -0.46 4.33
N TYR A 91 -6.97 -0.35 3.43
CA TYR A 91 -7.20 -0.47 1.99
C TYR A 91 -6.20 -1.45 1.40
N MET A 92 -6.68 -2.41 0.62
CA MET A 92 -5.82 -3.24 -0.22
C MET A 92 -6.01 -2.84 -1.67
N ILE A 93 -4.91 -2.53 -2.35
CA ILE A 93 -4.87 -2.30 -3.78
C ILE A 93 -4.27 -3.54 -4.40
N LEU A 94 -5.08 -4.23 -5.20
CA LEU A 94 -4.71 -5.38 -5.99
C LEU A 94 -4.46 -4.94 -7.43
N LEU A 95 -3.28 -5.26 -7.94
CA LEU A 95 -2.87 -5.06 -9.32
C LEU A 95 -2.81 -6.43 -9.99
N THR A 96 -3.78 -6.72 -10.83
CA THR A 96 -3.88 -8.00 -11.55
C THR A 96 -3.48 -7.78 -12.99
N SER A 97 -2.40 -8.40 -13.44
CA SER A 97 -2.05 -8.43 -14.86
C SER A 97 -2.48 -9.76 -15.47
N SER A 98 -2.99 -9.74 -16.70
CA SER A 98 -3.22 -10.96 -17.48
C SER A 98 -1.92 -11.54 -18.06
N ASN A 99 -0.85 -10.75 -18.08
CA ASN A 99 0.43 -11.09 -18.73
C ASN A 99 1.53 -11.47 -17.73
N ARG A 100 1.26 -11.34 -16.42
CA ARG A 100 2.14 -11.82 -15.35
C ARG A 100 1.42 -12.91 -14.58
N ASP A 101 2.14 -13.98 -14.23
CA ASP A 101 1.60 -15.06 -13.38
C ASP A 101 1.29 -14.58 -11.95
N ASN A 102 1.86 -13.44 -11.54
CA ASN A 102 1.71 -12.88 -10.21
C ASN A 102 0.98 -11.53 -10.24
N SER A 103 -0.07 -11.43 -9.43
CA SER A 103 -0.68 -10.16 -9.01
C SER A 103 0.17 -9.51 -7.93
N SER A 104 0.30 -8.17 -7.96
CA SER A 104 0.92 -7.42 -6.88
C SER A 104 -0.14 -6.79 -5.98
N THR A 105 0.12 -6.76 -4.69
CA THR A 105 -0.77 -6.19 -3.69
C THR A 105 -0.02 -5.17 -2.86
N ILE A 106 -0.66 -4.03 -2.59
CA ILE A 106 -0.23 -3.13 -1.52
C ILE A 106 -1.37 -2.90 -0.55
N SER A 107 -1.05 -3.11 0.71
CA SER A 107 -1.93 -2.92 1.85
C SER A 107 -1.58 -1.62 2.53
N ILE A 108 -2.55 -0.73 2.70
CA ILE A 108 -2.37 0.61 3.22
C ILE A 108 -3.25 0.79 4.44
N TYR A 109 -2.65 1.20 5.54
CA TYR A 109 -3.35 1.50 6.78
C TYR A 109 -2.68 2.66 7.50
N GLN A 110 -3.42 3.28 8.41
CA GLN A 110 -2.93 4.35 9.26
C GLN A 110 -2.85 3.85 10.69
N GLU A 111 -1.81 4.24 11.41
CA GLU A 111 -1.65 3.99 12.85
C GLU A 111 -1.24 5.33 13.47
N GLU A 112 -2.12 5.89 14.30
CA GLU A 112 -2.00 7.24 14.86
C GLU A 112 -1.79 8.32 13.77
N HIS A 113 -0.55 8.80 13.63
CA HIS A 113 -0.17 9.88 12.71
C HIS A 113 0.65 9.39 11.51
N LEU A 114 0.92 8.09 11.42
CA LEU A 114 1.74 7.48 10.39
C LEU A 114 0.91 6.58 9.48
N THR A 115 1.18 6.66 8.18
CA THR A 115 0.63 5.75 7.19
C THR A 115 1.69 4.73 6.79
N TYR A 116 1.27 3.49 6.67
CA TYR A 116 2.12 2.38 6.30
C TYR A 116 1.60 1.67 5.05
N GLY A 117 2.54 1.19 4.24
CA GLY A 117 2.31 0.29 3.11
C GLY A 117 2.96 -1.07 3.36
N ILE A 118 2.28 -2.18 3.06
CA ILE A 118 2.84 -3.55 3.05
C ILE A 118 2.60 -4.15 1.66
N ILE A 119 3.66 -4.64 1.02
CA ILE A 119 3.58 -5.24 -0.32
C ILE A 119 3.55 -6.76 -0.19
N ASP A 120 2.69 -7.45 -0.95
CA ASP A 120 2.70 -8.91 -1.14
C ASP A 120 2.87 -9.74 0.14
N GLN A 121 2.20 -9.31 1.21
CA GLN A 121 2.27 -9.93 2.54
C GLN A 121 3.69 -9.99 3.15
N SER A 122 4.57 -9.08 2.74
CA SER A 122 5.90 -8.92 3.31
C SER A 122 5.85 -8.63 4.81
N ASP A 123 6.84 -9.12 5.55
CA ASP A 123 7.07 -8.79 6.96
C ASP A 123 7.55 -7.33 7.16
N LEU A 124 7.79 -6.62 6.06
CA LEU A 124 8.17 -5.22 6.07
C LEU A 124 6.96 -4.31 5.86
N ARG A 125 6.83 -3.33 6.75
CA ARG A 125 5.96 -2.17 6.57
C ARG A 125 6.80 -0.95 6.25
N PHE A 126 6.44 -0.27 5.17
CA PHE A 126 7.09 0.96 4.70
C PHE A 126 6.30 2.15 5.19
N VAL A 127 6.96 3.15 5.75
CA VAL A 127 6.31 4.44 6.02
C VAL A 127 6.04 5.12 4.67
N ILE A 128 4.82 5.58 4.46
CA ILE A 128 4.40 6.24 3.21
C ILE A 128 3.71 7.57 3.53
N PRO A 129 3.64 8.51 2.58
CA PRO A 129 3.01 9.80 2.84
C PRO A 129 1.53 9.66 3.24
N ASN A 130 1.09 10.40 4.26
CA ASN A 130 -0.31 10.41 4.70
C ASN A 130 -1.31 10.81 3.60
N SER A 131 -0.86 11.55 2.58
CA SER A 131 -1.67 11.86 1.40
C SER A 131 -2.12 10.60 0.65
N VAL A 132 -1.33 9.52 0.66
CA VAL A 132 -1.66 8.25 0.03
C VAL A 132 -2.95 7.67 0.61
N TYR A 133 -2.99 7.50 1.93
CA TYR A 133 -4.18 7.00 2.63
C TYR A 133 -5.39 7.89 2.38
N ASN A 134 -5.22 9.20 2.48
CA ASN A 134 -6.31 10.16 2.28
C ASN A 134 -6.86 10.17 0.84
N ASN A 135 -5.99 10.00 -0.16
CA ASN A 135 -6.39 9.90 -1.57
C ASN A 135 -7.24 8.65 -1.80
N VAL A 136 -6.79 7.49 -1.32
CA VAL A 136 -7.51 6.22 -1.44
C VAL A 136 -8.84 6.28 -0.67
N LYS A 137 -8.82 6.76 0.58
CA LYS A 137 -10.01 6.94 1.41
C LYS A 137 -11.05 7.86 0.77
N SER A 138 -10.61 8.98 0.21
CA SER A 138 -11.51 9.94 -0.47
C SER A 138 -12.09 9.34 -1.75
N TYR A 139 -11.32 8.52 -2.46
CA TYR A 139 -11.81 7.81 -3.63
C TYR A 139 -12.89 6.79 -3.27
N CYS A 140 -12.68 5.99 -2.22
CA CYS A 140 -13.64 4.99 -1.75
C CYS A 140 -14.91 5.56 -1.07
N LYS A 141 -15.01 6.89 -0.88
CA LYS A 141 -16.21 7.57 -0.35
C LYS A 141 -17.16 8.06 -1.43
N LYS A 142 -16.66 8.22 -2.67
CA LYS A 142 -17.47 8.62 -3.82
C LYS A 142 -18.31 7.45 -4.32
#